data_AF-A0AAT9WAT3-F1
#
_entry.id   AF-A0AAT9WAT3-F1
#
_cell.length_a   1.000
_cell.length_b   1.000
_cell.length_c   1.000
_cell.angle_alpha   90.00
_cell.angle_beta   90.00
_cell.angle_gamma   90.00
#
_symmetry.space_group_name_H-M   'P 1'
#
loop_
_entity.id
_entity.type
_entity.pdbx_description
1 polymer ?
#
loop_
_entity_poly.entity_id
_entity_poly.type
_entity_poly.pdbx_seq_one_letter_code
_entity_poly.pdbx_strand_id
1 'polypeptide(L)'
;MKRFIAGVFLIAGAATACAADLSDAAKALNGKDYRQALALYTQLANAGNPEAELRLGEMYWYGEGAPLDREKGDALFAKAAAAGHPGAVAATRLTGQRQQRLADISYWTTGYDGADLVAGEFNCVQPKAPDVSRTKSEIGKVSAAFEAYRACYNGFISNLESVLPPAKRIPEDIALLMSEQELGQAREHLGKVYAAVAEHGKQTAAQVMASREAWMLQTTAYLTTESNRWEQRMADMDRYRRDHAIWRDWTIRNAPAVTIPK
;
A
#
# COMPACT_ATOMS: atom_id res chain seq x y z
N MET A 1 28.94 -63.27 -76.11
CA MET A 1 27.90 -63.15 -75.07
C MET A 1 28.47 -62.33 -73.92
N LYS A 2 27.99 -61.09 -73.74
CA LYS A 2 28.49 -60.12 -72.75
C LYS A 2 27.85 -60.37 -71.38
N ARG A 3 28.64 -60.59 -70.33
CA ARG A 3 28.17 -60.74 -68.95
C ARG A 3 28.22 -59.36 -68.27
N PHE A 4 27.04 -58.79 -68.00
CA PHE A 4 26.89 -57.60 -67.15
C PHE A 4 26.79 -58.06 -65.69
N ILE A 5 27.73 -57.62 -64.85
CA ILE A 5 27.62 -57.72 -63.39
C ILE A 5 27.12 -56.38 -62.90
N ALA A 6 25.87 -56.35 -62.42
CA ALA A 6 25.27 -55.19 -61.79
C ALA A 6 25.77 -55.10 -60.33
N GLY A 7 26.61 -54.12 -60.04
CA GLY A 7 27.01 -53.75 -58.69
C GLY A 7 25.93 -52.89 -58.04
N VAL A 8 25.31 -53.40 -56.99
CA VAL A 8 24.38 -52.63 -56.13
C VAL A 8 25.24 -51.80 -55.16
N PHE A 9 25.31 -50.49 -55.40
CA PHE A 9 25.88 -49.53 -54.46
C PHE A 9 24.83 -49.19 -53.40
N LEU A 10 25.01 -49.74 -52.19
CA LEU A 10 24.30 -49.32 -50.99
C LEU A 10 24.88 -47.98 -50.53
N ILE A 11 24.21 -46.88 -50.89
CA ILE A 11 24.51 -45.56 -50.36
C ILE A 11 23.87 -45.48 -48.98
N ALA A 12 24.68 -45.61 -47.93
CA ALA A 12 24.27 -45.30 -46.56
C ALA A 12 24.02 -43.78 -46.47
N GLY A 13 22.75 -43.40 -46.41
CA GLY A 13 22.35 -42.03 -46.09
C GLY A 13 22.71 -41.73 -44.64
N ALA A 14 23.84 -41.05 -44.42
CA ALA A 14 24.09 -40.37 -43.17
C ALA A 14 23.06 -39.24 -43.05
N ALA A 15 22.00 -39.49 -42.29
CA ALA A 15 21.14 -38.42 -41.82
C ALA A 15 22.04 -37.50 -40.98
N THR A 16 22.41 -36.35 -41.54
CA THR A 16 23.00 -35.25 -40.79
C THR A 16 21.95 -34.80 -39.80
N ALA A 17 22.00 -35.37 -38.59
CA ALA A 17 21.47 -34.73 -37.42
C ALA A 17 22.17 -33.36 -37.37
N CYS A 18 21.43 -32.29 -37.66
CA CYS A 18 21.95 -30.93 -37.55
C CYS A 18 22.54 -30.81 -36.15
N ALA A 19 23.87 -30.68 -36.06
CA ALA A 19 24.52 -30.40 -34.80
C ALA A 19 23.92 -29.08 -34.32
N ALA A 20 23.23 -29.09 -33.19
CA ALA A 20 22.73 -27.88 -32.58
C ALA A 20 23.90 -26.91 -32.43
N ASP A 21 23.69 -25.64 -32.78
CA ASP A 21 24.68 -24.59 -32.59
C ASP A 21 24.16 -23.52 -31.62
N LEU A 22 25.09 -22.80 -30.98
CA LEU A 22 24.75 -21.75 -30.01
C LEU A 22 24.02 -20.57 -30.66
N SER A 23 24.23 -20.32 -31.95
CA SER A 23 23.63 -19.19 -32.68
C SER A 23 22.13 -19.42 -32.86
N ASP A 24 21.73 -20.63 -33.23
CA ASP A 24 20.35 -21.04 -33.42
C ASP A 24 19.62 -21.12 -32.07
N ALA A 25 20.29 -21.59 -31.02
CA ALA A 25 19.75 -21.56 -29.66
C ALA A 25 19.50 -20.12 -29.18
N ALA A 26 20.47 -19.22 -29.42
CA ALA A 26 20.35 -17.80 -29.06
C ALA A 26 19.27 -17.08 -29.89
N LYS A 27 19.16 -17.37 -31.19
CA LYS A 27 18.08 -16.83 -32.04
C LYS A 27 16.71 -17.27 -31.53
N ALA A 28 16.55 -18.54 -31.18
CA ALA A 28 15.30 -19.05 -30.63
C ALA A 28 14.95 -18.35 -29.31
N LEU A 29 15.92 -18.20 -28.40
CA LEU A 29 15.74 -17.50 -27.12
C LEU A 29 15.34 -16.03 -27.33
N ASN A 30 16.07 -15.31 -28.18
CA ASN A 30 15.80 -13.90 -28.48
C ASN A 30 14.45 -13.72 -29.20
N GLY A 31 14.03 -14.70 -30.00
CA GLY A 31 12.71 -14.76 -30.64
C GLY A 31 11.59 -15.20 -29.70
N LYS A 32 11.89 -15.47 -28.42
CA LYS A 32 10.96 -16.04 -27.41
C LYS A 32 10.38 -17.40 -27.78
N ASP A 33 11.03 -18.14 -28.68
CA ASP A 33 10.75 -19.58 -28.88
C ASP A 33 11.48 -20.37 -27.79
N TYR A 34 10.96 -20.26 -26.57
CA TYR A 34 11.58 -20.88 -25.41
C TYR A 34 11.58 -22.41 -25.50
N ARG A 35 10.61 -23.01 -26.20
CA ARG A 35 10.58 -24.46 -26.39
C ARG A 35 11.75 -24.91 -27.25
N GLN A 36 11.99 -24.24 -28.38
CA GLN A 36 13.11 -24.55 -29.26
C GLN A 36 14.45 -24.24 -28.57
N ALA A 37 14.57 -23.08 -27.93
CA ALA A 37 15.76 -22.68 -27.19
C ALA A 37 16.12 -23.71 -26.11
N LEU A 38 15.13 -24.15 -25.32
CA LEU A 38 15.33 -25.13 -24.25
C LEU A 38 15.88 -26.45 -24.81
N ALA A 39 15.33 -26.93 -25.93
CA ALA A 39 15.78 -28.16 -26.56
C ALA A 39 17.24 -28.04 -27.07
N LEU A 40 17.57 -26.94 -27.74
CA LEU A 40 18.91 -26.71 -28.29
C LEU A 40 19.96 -26.52 -27.19
N TYR A 41 19.67 -25.68 -26.18
CA TYR A 41 20.57 -25.50 -25.04
C TYR A 41 20.72 -26.77 -24.21
N THR A 42 19.67 -27.59 -24.07
CA THR A 42 19.78 -28.91 -23.43
C THR A 42 20.75 -29.82 -24.18
N GLN A 43 20.64 -29.92 -25.50
CA GLN A 43 21.56 -30.73 -26.31
C GLN A 43 23.01 -30.25 -26.17
N LEU A 44 23.24 -28.94 -26.25
CA LEU A 44 24.56 -28.33 -26.13
C LEU A 44 25.17 -28.45 -24.72
N ALA A 45 24.36 -28.28 -23.68
CA ALA A 45 24.78 -28.44 -22.28
C ALA A 45 25.13 -29.91 -21.96
N ASN A 46 24.39 -30.87 -22.55
CA ASN A 46 24.72 -32.29 -22.45
C ASN A 46 26.03 -32.64 -23.17
N ALA A 47 26.40 -31.88 -24.21
CA ALA A 47 27.71 -31.96 -24.86
C ALA A 47 28.82 -31.24 -24.07
N GLY A 48 28.52 -30.66 -22.91
CA GLY A 48 29.49 -29.99 -22.03
C GLY A 48 29.86 -28.58 -22.44
N ASN A 49 29.03 -27.90 -23.25
CA ASN A 49 29.26 -26.51 -23.62
C ASN A 49 28.92 -25.55 -22.45
N PRO A 50 29.90 -24.81 -21.88
CA PRO A 50 29.65 -23.99 -20.70
C PRO A 50 28.71 -22.79 -20.93
N GLU A 51 28.68 -22.21 -22.13
CA GLU A 51 27.72 -21.14 -22.48
C GLU A 51 26.30 -21.71 -22.52
N ALA A 52 26.11 -22.91 -23.10
CA ALA A 52 24.79 -23.55 -23.11
C ALA A 52 24.33 -23.97 -21.71
N GLU A 53 25.23 -24.43 -20.85
CA GLU A 53 24.93 -24.70 -19.45
C GLU A 53 24.47 -23.43 -18.71
N LEU A 54 25.17 -22.30 -18.91
CA LEU A 54 24.74 -21.00 -18.39
C LEU A 54 23.33 -20.65 -18.87
N ARG A 55 23.09 -20.69 -20.19
CA ARG A 55 21.78 -20.30 -20.77
C ARG A 55 20.65 -21.22 -20.32
N LEU A 56 20.90 -22.52 -20.29
CA LEU A 56 19.93 -23.48 -19.77
C LEU A 56 19.63 -23.24 -18.29
N GLY A 57 20.66 -22.86 -17.52
CA GLY A 57 20.52 -22.46 -16.12
C GLY A 57 19.62 -21.24 -15.96
N GLU A 58 19.81 -20.20 -16.76
CA GLU A 58 18.94 -19.00 -16.80
C GLU A 58 17.49 -19.39 -17.14
N MET A 59 17.28 -20.25 -18.12
CA MET A 59 15.93 -20.68 -18.51
C MET A 59 15.19 -21.40 -17.37
N TYR A 60 15.87 -22.29 -16.63
CA TYR A 60 15.27 -22.91 -15.43
C TYR A 60 15.08 -21.91 -14.29
N TRP A 61 15.99 -20.95 -14.12
CA TRP A 61 15.94 -19.94 -13.08
C TRP A 61 14.77 -18.97 -13.23
N TYR A 62 14.45 -18.60 -14.47
CA TYR A 62 13.37 -17.67 -14.82
C TYR A 62 12.08 -18.37 -15.28
N GLY A 63 12.09 -19.69 -15.46
CA GLY A 63 10.92 -20.45 -15.94
C GLY A 63 10.61 -20.20 -17.43
N GLU A 64 11.64 -19.98 -18.25
CA GLU A 64 11.50 -19.72 -19.68
C GLU A 64 11.41 -21.04 -20.46
N GLY A 65 10.22 -21.41 -20.91
CA GLY A 65 9.98 -22.65 -21.67
C GLY A 65 10.00 -23.93 -20.83
N ALA A 66 10.27 -23.82 -19.53
CA ALA A 66 10.19 -24.88 -18.54
C ALA A 66 9.56 -24.36 -17.24
N PRO A 67 9.02 -25.24 -16.37
CA PRO A 67 8.69 -24.84 -15.00
C PRO A 67 9.92 -24.25 -14.29
N LEU A 68 9.68 -23.24 -13.45
CA LEU A 68 10.71 -22.61 -12.63
C LEU A 68 11.36 -23.66 -11.70
N ASP A 69 12.67 -23.82 -11.83
CA ASP A 69 13.48 -24.78 -11.08
C ASP A 69 14.84 -24.15 -10.78
N ARG A 70 14.89 -23.37 -9.69
CA ARG A 70 16.09 -22.63 -9.29
C ARG A 70 17.23 -23.58 -8.90
N GLU A 71 16.94 -24.68 -8.22
CA GLU A 71 17.97 -25.67 -7.84
C GLU A 71 18.67 -26.25 -9.08
N LYS A 72 17.90 -26.58 -10.12
CA LYS A 72 18.48 -27.03 -11.39
C LYS A 72 19.26 -25.93 -12.10
N GLY A 73 18.78 -24.69 -12.06
CA GLY A 73 19.51 -23.53 -12.57
C GLY A 73 20.87 -23.34 -11.88
N ASP A 74 20.89 -23.38 -10.55
CA ASP A 74 22.11 -23.29 -9.73
C ASP A 74 23.09 -24.41 -10.04
N ALA A 75 22.61 -25.64 -10.20
CA ALA A 75 23.46 -26.78 -10.56
C ALA A 75 24.13 -26.58 -11.93
N LEU A 76 23.40 -26.03 -12.91
CA LEU A 76 23.93 -25.71 -14.23
C LEU A 76 24.94 -24.55 -14.19
N PHE A 77 24.66 -23.50 -13.41
CA PHE A 77 25.61 -22.42 -13.18
C PHE A 77 26.90 -22.92 -12.51
N ALA A 78 26.79 -23.79 -11.51
CA ALA A 78 27.95 -24.38 -10.84
C ALA A 78 28.79 -25.22 -11.81
N LYS A 79 28.16 -25.99 -12.69
CA LYS A 79 28.85 -26.79 -13.71
C LYS A 79 29.61 -25.91 -14.70
N ALA A 80 28.96 -24.89 -15.25
CA ALA A 80 29.60 -23.94 -16.17
C ALA A 80 30.71 -23.11 -15.50
N ALA A 81 30.52 -22.73 -14.23
CA ALA A 81 31.51 -22.01 -13.44
C ALA A 81 32.74 -22.88 -13.16
N ALA A 82 32.56 -24.18 -12.88
CA ALA A 82 33.66 -25.13 -12.72
C ALA A 82 34.47 -25.32 -14.01
N ALA A 83 33.84 -25.11 -15.18
CA ALA A 83 34.51 -25.04 -16.48
C ALA A 83 35.16 -23.67 -16.79
N GLY A 84 35.15 -22.73 -15.83
CA GLY A 84 35.76 -21.41 -15.96
C GLY A 84 34.91 -20.38 -16.70
N HIS A 85 33.62 -20.64 -16.93
CA HIS A 85 32.77 -19.70 -17.65
C HIS A 85 32.51 -18.42 -16.83
N PRO A 86 32.94 -17.24 -17.29
CA PRO A 86 32.91 -16.02 -16.47
C PRO A 86 31.48 -15.57 -16.13
N GLY A 87 30.54 -15.74 -17.06
CA GLY A 87 29.12 -15.45 -16.81
C GLY A 87 28.53 -16.36 -15.75
N ALA A 88 28.94 -17.63 -15.70
CA ALA A 88 28.45 -18.58 -14.71
C ALA A 88 29.08 -18.36 -13.32
N VAL A 89 30.35 -17.96 -13.26
CA VAL A 89 30.98 -17.51 -12.00
C VAL A 89 30.26 -16.29 -11.43
N ALA A 90 29.87 -15.34 -12.28
CA ALA A 90 29.06 -14.21 -11.86
C ALA A 90 27.65 -14.64 -11.40
N ALA A 91 27.01 -15.55 -12.12
CA ALA A 91 25.70 -16.08 -11.77
C ALA A 91 25.70 -16.79 -10.41
N THR A 92 26.63 -17.72 -10.16
CA THR A 92 26.73 -18.42 -8.86
C THR A 92 26.94 -17.49 -7.67
N ARG A 93 27.70 -16.40 -7.86
CA ARG A 93 27.84 -15.35 -6.84
C ARG A 93 26.53 -14.63 -6.58
N LEU A 94 25.77 -14.28 -7.63
CA LEU A 94 24.47 -13.61 -7.50
C LEU A 94 23.43 -14.54 -6.85
N THR A 95 23.37 -15.81 -7.24
CA THR A 95 22.42 -16.76 -6.64
C THR A 95 22.77 -17.06 -5.18
N GLY A 96 24.05 -17.11 -4.83
CA GLY A 96 24.52 -17.17 -3.44
C GLY A 96 24.12 -15.94 -2.62
N GLN A 97 24.26 -14.74 -3.18
CA GLN A 97 23.78 -13.50 -2.53
C GLN A 97 22.26 -13.53 -2.35
N ARG A 98 21.51 -13.93 -3.39
CA ARG A 98 20.06 -14.09 -3.30
C ARG A 98 19.67 -15.05 -2.18
N GLN A 99 20.34 -16.19 -2.07
CA GLN A 99 20.05 -17.18 -1.03
C GLN A 99 20.19 -16.59 0.37
N GLN A 100 21.22 -15.77 0.61
CA GLN A 100 21.42 -15.08 1.88
C GLN A 100 20.35 -14.02 2.17
N ARG A 101 19.70 -13.49 1.13
CA ARG A 101 18.71 -12.41 1.20
C ARG A 101 17.27 -12.88 0.96
N LEU A 102 17.01 -14.19 0.95
CA LEU A 102 15.67 -14.74 0.74
C LEU A 102 14.64 -14.22 1.76
N ALA A 103 15.06 -14.05 3.00
CA ALA A 103 14.20 -13.48 4.05
C ALA A 103 13.80 -12.04 3.73
N ASP A 104 14.73 -11.23 3.21
CA ASP A 104 14.46 -9.85 2.82
C ASP A 104 13.55 -9.80 1.59
N ILE A 105 13.77 -10.67 0.60
CA ILE A 105 12.85 -10.81 -0.55
C ILE A 105 11.45 -11.18 -0.06
N SER A 106 11.33 -12.15 0.85
CA SER A 106 10.04 -12.55 1.43
C SER A 106 9.38 -11.41 2.22
N TYR A 107 10.17 -10.62 2.94
CA TYR A 107 9.66 -9.44 3.63
C TYR A 107 8.99 -8.48 2.65
N TRP A 108 9.59 -8.20 1.49
CA TRP A 108 8.98 -7.29 0.52
C TRP A 108 7.82 -7.88 -0.28
N THR A 109 7.80 -9.20 -0.51
CA THR A 109 6.75 -9.86 -1.30
C THR A 109 5.51 -10.21 -0.49
N THR A 110 5.64 -10.48 0.81
CA THR A 110 4.53 -10.92 1.66
C THR A 110 4.59 -10.43 3.10
N GLY A 111 5.79 -10.16 3.64
CA GLY A 111 5.98 -9.94 5.08
C GLY A 111 5.74 -8.50 5.56
N TYR A 112 5.93 -7.49 4.71
CA TYR A 112 5.76 -6.10 5.08
C TYR A 112 4.30 -5.79 5.35
N ASP A 113 3.98 -5.31 6.54
CA ASP A 113 2.62 -5.02 7.00
C ASP A 113 2.32 -3.52 7.07
N GLY A 114 3.32 -2.67 6.84
CA GLY A 114 3.20 -1.23 6.97
C GLY A 114 3.09 -0.73 8.41
N ALA A 115 3.47 -1.52 9.42
CA ALA A 115 3.39 -1.09 10.82
C ALA A 115 4.22 0.18 11.11
N ASP A 116 5.31 0.41 10.37
CA ASP A 116 6.10 1.64 10.42
C ASP A 116 5.39 2.86 9.80
N LEU A 117 4.37 2.63 8.97
CA LEU A 117 3.44 3.66 8.49
C LEU A 117 2.32 3.95 9.50
N VAL A 118 2.14 3.04 10.48
CA VAL A 118 1.11 3.10 11.54
C VAL A 118 1.69 3.58 12.88
N ALA A 119 3.00 3.47 13.11
CA ALA A 119 3.63 3.70 14.43
C ALA A 119 3.48 5.13 15.01
N GLY A 120 3.12 6.11 14.20
CA GLY A 120 2.35 7.25 14.67
C GLY A 120 1.08 7.28 13.86
N GLU A 121 -0.09 7.07 14.44
CA GLU A 121 -1.34 7.36 13.73
C GLU A 121 -1.40 8.88 13.51
N PHE A 122 -0.83 9.31 12.37
CA PHE A 122 -0.75 10.66 11.82
C PHE A 122 0.09 11.70 12.57
N ASN A 123 0.55 11.46 13.81
CA ASN A 123 1.00 12.53 14.72
C ASN A 123 -0.06 13.65 14.88
N CYS A 124 -1.29 13.43 14.41
CA CYS A 124 -2.38 14.38 14.55
C CYS A 124 -3.01 14.16 15.91
N VAL A 125 -2.89 15.16 16.78
CA VAL A 125 -3.47 15.10 18.13
C VAL A 125 -4.98 14.95 18.00
N GLN A 126 -5.50 13.80 18.42
CA GLN A 126 -6.94 13.55 18.43
C GLN A 126 -7.61 14.52 19.43
N PRO A 127 -8.58 15.32 18.98
CA PRO A 127 -9.27 16.27 19.84
C PRO A 127 -10.18 15.53 20.84
N LYS A 128 -10.20 16.00 22.08
CA LYS A 128 -11.14 15.53 23.11
C LYS A 128 -12.23 16.56 23.31
N ALA A 129 -13.46 16.17 23.02
CA ALA A 129 -14.64 17.00 23.27
C ALA A 129 -15.29 16.59 24.61
N PRO A 130 -15.76 17.55 25.42
CA PRO A 130 -16.71 17.24 26.49
C PRO A 130 -18.07 16.85 25.90
N ASP A 131 -19.01 16.35 26.70
CA ASP A 131 -20.39 16.10 26.24
C ASP A 131 -21.05 17.39 25.73
N VAL A 132 -20.90 18.48 26.48
CA VAL A 132 -21.48 19.79 26.18
C VAL A 132 -20.49 20.91 26.50
N SER A 133 -20.38 21.89 25.60
CA SER A 133 -19.70 23.15 25.88
C SER A 133 -20.73 24.24 26.21
N ARG A 134 -20.51 25.00 27.29
CA ARG A 134 -21.50 25.97 27.81
C ARG A 134 -21.15 27.40 27.47
N THR A 135 -19.88 27.67 27.20
CA THR A 135 -19.39 29.01 26.89
C THR A 135 -18.86 29.11 25.46
N LYS A 136 -18.94 30.32 24.88
CA LYS A 136 -18.35 30.61 23.56
C LYS A 136 -16.85 30.28 23.53
N SER A 137 -16.14 30.46 24.64
CA SER A 137 -14.71 30.14 24.75
C SER A 137 -14.44 28.64 24.64
N GLU A 138 -15.21 27.81 25.36
CA GLU A 138 -15.09 26.34 25.28
C GLU A 138 -15.41 25.83 23.87
N ILE A 139 -16.47 26.35 23.25
CA ILE A 139 -16.86 26.00 21.87
C ILE A 139 -15.73 26.33 20.90
N GLY A 140 -15.13 27.52 21.03
CA GLY A 140 -14.01 27.94 20.19
C GLY A 140 -12.79 27.03 20.33
N LYS A 141 -12.42 26.64 21.57
CA LYS A 141 -11.27 25.75 21.83
C LYS A 141 -11.48 24.36 21.24
N VAL A 142 -12.65 23.76 21.47
CA VAL A 142 -12.96 22.42 20.95
C VAL A 142 -13.03 22.44 19.42
N SER A 143 -13.68 23.46 18.83
CA SER A 143 -13.77 23.60 17.37
C SER A 143 -12.39 23.74 16.72
N ALA A 144 -11.53 24.59 17.29
CA ALA A 144 -10.15 24.78 16.80
C ALA A 144 -9.33 23.48 16.88
N ALA A 145 -9.52 22.66 17.92
CA ALA A 145 -8.84 21.37 18.05
C ALA A 145 -9.25 20.40 16.93
N PHE A 146 -10.55 20.32 16.60
CA PHE A 146 -11.01 19.52 15.46
C PHE A 146 -10.52 20.06 14.11
N GLU A 147 -10.47 21.37 13.93
CA GLU A 147 -9.94 21.98 12.70
C GLU A 147 -8.44 21.69 12.52
N ALA A 148 -7.65 21.78 13.60
CA ALA A 148 -6.24 21.42 13.59
C ALA A 148 -6.03 19.94 13.23
N TYR A 149 -6.84 19.04 13.82
CA TYR A 149 -6.81 17.62 13.47
C TYR A 149 -7.14 17.39 11.99
N ARG A 150 -8.21 17.99 11.47
CA ARG A 150 -8.62 17.85 10.06
C ARG A 150 -7.54 18.35 9.10
N ALA A 151 -6.93 19.50 9.41
CA ALA A 151 -5.83 20.04 8.59
C ALA A 151 -4.63 19.10 8.56
N CYS A 152 -4.25 18.56 9.72
CA CYS A 152 -3.17 17.59 9.86
C CYS A 152 -3.46 16.30 9.07
N TYR A 153 -4.66 15.73 9.21
CA TYR A 153 -5.09 14.52 8.49
C TYR A 153 -5.10 14.73 6.97
N ASN A 154 -5.64 15.85 6.48
CA ASN A 154 -5.64 16.16 5.06
C ASN A 154 -4.23 16.28 4.49
N GLY A 155 -3.30 16.86 5.26
CA GLY A 155 -1.87 16.91 4.91
C GLY A 155 -1.25 15.52 4.79
N PHE A 156 -1.55 14.63 5.73
CA PHE A 156 -1.11 13.24 5.64
C PHE A 156 -1.66 12.53 4.41
N ILE A 157 -2.97 12.61 4.14
CA ILE A 157 -3.58 11.90 2.99
C ILE A 157 -3.00 12.45 1.69
N SER A 158 -2.84 13.77 1.58
CA SER A 158 -2.17 14.38 0.44
C SER A 158 -0.74 13.86 0.26
N ASN A 159 0.01 13.68 1.35
CA ASN A 159 1.35 13.09 1.30
C ASN A 159 1.32 11.60 0.91
N LEU A 160 0.37 10.83 1.43
CA LEU A 160 0.21 9.42 1.11
C LEU A 160 -0.16 9.19 -0.36
N GLU A 161 -0.99 10.08 -0.92
CA GLU A 161 -1.45 10.02 -2.32
C GLU A 161 -0.46 10.67 -3.32
N SER A 162 0.26 11.72 -2.92
CA SER A 162 1.22 12.42 -3.80
C SER A 162 2.56 11.72 -3.95
N VAL A 163 2.93 10.85 -3.01
CA VAL A 163 4.18 10.10 -3.05
C VAL A 163 3.96 8.77 -3.78
N LEU A 164 3.43 8.77 -5.00
CA LEU A 164 3.47 7.56 -5.82
C LEU A 164 4.83 7.47 -6.55
N PRO A 165 5.67 6.43 -6.28
CA PRO A 165 5.49 5.36 -5.30
C PRO A 165 6.07 5.73 -3.91
N PRO A 166 5.46 5.17 -2.84
CA PRO A 166 5.59 5.66 -1.47
C PRO A 166 7.02 5.57 -0.94
N ALA A 167 7.31 6.39 0.08
CA ALA A 167 8.66 6.64 0.58
C ALA A 167 9.44 5.36 0.95
N LYS A 168 8.74 4.29 1.33
CA LYS A 168 9.33 2.96 1.55
C LYS A 168 9.37 2.19 0.22
N ARG A 169 10.59 1.97 -0.28
CA ARG A 169 10.87 1.20 -1.50
C ARG A 169 11.69 -0.04 -1.18
N ILE A 170 11.58 -1.04 -2.04
CA ILE A 170 12.48 -2.20 -2.02
C ILE A 170 13.91 -1.66 -2.25
N PRO A 171 14.87 -1.95 -1.35
CA PRO A 171 16.26 -1.57 -1.55
C PRO A 171 16.79 -2.08 -2.89
N GLU A 172 17.60 -1.27 -3.58
CA GLU A 172 18.09 -1.61 -4.93
C GLU A 172 18.88 -2.93 -4.94
N ASP A 173 19.70 -3.16 -3.92
CA ASP A 173 20.48 -4.38 -3.73
C ASP A 173 19.59 -5.62 -3.55
N ILE A 174 18.39 -5.47 -2.98
CA ILE A 174 17.38 -6.54 -2.92
C ILE A 174 16.66 -6.69 -4.24
N ALA A 175 16.22 -5.58 -4.85
CA ALA A 175 15.50 -5.60 -6.12
C ALA A 175 16.30 -6.28 -7.23
N LEU A 176 17.63 -6.09 -7.26
CA LEU A 176 18.55 -6.76 -8.19
C LEU A 176 18.61 -8.29 -8.02
N LEU A 177 18.17 -8.82 -6.87
CA LEU A 177 18.16 -10.26 -6.58
C LEU A 177 16.77 -10.90 -6.81
N MET A 178 15.76 -10.10 -7.15
CA MET A 178 14.38 -10.55 -7.36
C MET A 178 14.12 -10.86 -8.83
N SER A 179 13.26 -11.85 -9.09
CA SER A 179 12.70 -12.07 -10.42
C SER A 179 11.62 -11.03 -10.76
N GLU A 180 11.29 -10.88 -12.04
CA GLU A 180 10.16 -10.04 -12.48
C GLU A 180 8.84 -10.43 -11.80
N GLN A 181 8.62 -11.73 -11.55
CA GLN A 181 7.45 -12.21 -10.82
C GLN A 181 7.48 -11.76 -9.36
N GLU A 182 8.61 -11.88 -8.68
CA GLU A 182 8.77 -11.43 -7.29
C GLU A 182 8.60 -9.92 -7.17
N LEU A 183 9.15 -9.15 -8.12
CA LEU A 183 8.96 -7.70 -8.19
C LEU A 183 7.49 -7.34 -8.42
N GLY A 184 6.80 -8.06 -9.31
CA GLY A 184 5.36 -7.91 -9.53
C GLY A 184 4.56 -8.19 -8.26
N GLN A 185 4.85 -9.29 -7.59
CA GLN A 185 4.22 -9.67 -6.32
C GLN A 185 4.46 -8.63 -5.23
N ALA A 186 5.70 -8.15 -5.08
CA ALA A 186 6.03 -7.12 -4.10
C ALA A 186 5.31 -5.80 -4.41
N ARG A 187 5.22 -5.37 -5.68
CA ARG A 187 4.44 -4.17 -6.06
C ARG A 187 2.97 -4.33 -5.69
N GLU A 188 2.37 -5.47 -5.98
CA GLU A 188 0.97 -5.76 -5.64
C GLU A 188 0.75 -5.79 -4.12
N HIS A 189 1.62 -6.49 -3.39
CA HIS A 189 1.58 -6.60 -1.94
C HIS A 189 1.72 -5.23 -1.27
N LEU A 190 2.74 -4.47 -1.64
CA LEU A 190 2.92 -3.10 -1.17
C LEU A 190 1.67 -2.27 -1.47
N GLY A 191 1.14 -2.31 -2.69
CA GLY A 191 -0.10 -1.62 -3.05
C GLY A 191 -1.27 -1.94 -2.11
N LYS A 192 -1.46 -3.21 -1.76
CA LYS A 192 -2.49 -3.64 -0.79
C LYS A 192 -2.23 -3.09 0.61
N VAL A 193 -0.98 -3.13 1.08
CA VAL A 193 -0.58 -2.58 2.39
C VAL A 193 -0.89 -1.08 2.46
N TYR A 194 -0.47 -0.30 1.45
CA TYR A 194 -0.74 1.13 1.41
C TYR A 194 -2.23 1.45 1.35
N ALA A 195 -3.01 0.69 0.57
CA ALA A 195 -4.45 0.84 0.53
C ALA A 195 -5.10 0.55 1.89
N ALA A 196 -4.65 -0.49 2.60
CA ALA A 196 -5.14 -0.83 3.94
C ALA A 196 -4.81 0.26 4.97
N VAL A 197 -3.58 0.80 4.96
CA VAL A 197 -3.18 1.90 5.83
C VAL A 197 -4.01 3.16 5.55
N ALA A 198 -4.21 3.50 4.28
CA ALA A 198 -5.04 4.64 3.88
C ALA A 198 -6.49 4.48 4.35
N GLU A 199 -7.06 3.29 4.19
CA GLU A 199 -8.42 2.96 4.58
C GLU A 199 -8.61 3.01 6.10
N HIS A 200 -7.68 2.43 6.87
CA HIS A 200 -7.68 2.53 8.33
C HIS A 200 -7.63 4.00 8.78
N GLY A 201 -6.83 4.82 8.08
CA GLY A 201 -6.77 6.26 8.28
C GLY A 201 -8.09 6.98 8.08
N LYS A 202 -8.79 6.67 6.98
CA LYS A 202 -10.12 7.22 6.67
C LYS A 202 -11.14 6.86 7.74
N GLN A 203 -11.13 5.61 8.21
CA GLN A 203 -12.04 5.15 9.26
C GLN A 203 -11.78 5.89 10.58
N THR A 204 -10.51 6.05 10.96
CA THR A 204 -10.12 6.81 12.16
C THR A 204 -10.56 8.26 12.07
N ALA A 205 -10.30 8.93 10.94
CA ALA A 205 -10.72 10.31 10.73
C ALA A 205 -12.25 10.47 10.73
N ALA A 206 -12.98 9.52 10.13
CA ALA A 206 -14.43 9.50 10.14
C ALA A 206 -14.98 9.39 11.57
N GLN A 207 -14.41 8.52 12.42
CA GLN A 207 -14.78 8.40 13.83
C GLN A 207 -14.55 9.70 14.61
N VAL A 208 -13.40 10.35 14.40
CA VAL A 208 -13.10 11.65 15.02
C VAL A 208 -14.10 12.71 14.56
N MET A 209 -14.42 12.78 13.27
CA MET A 209 -15.38 13.76 12.76
C MET A 209 -16.82 13.48 13.22
N ALA A 210 -17.22 12.21 13.36
CA ALA A 210 -18.51 11.86 13.95
C ALA A 210 -18.61 12.30 15.43
N SER A 211 -17.51 12.19 16.20
CA SER A 211 -17.48 12.69 17.57
C SER A 211 -17.68 14.22 17.66
N ARG A 212 -17.18 14.97 16.67
CA ARG A 212 -17.42 16.41 16.54
C ARG A 212 -18.88 16.73 16.30
N GLU A 213 -19.53 16.00 15.40
CA GLU A 213 -20.94 16.21 15.06
C GLU A 213 -21.84 15.93 16.27
N ALA A 214 -21.58 14.84 17.00
CA ALA A 214 -22.28 14.51 18.23
C ALA A 214 -22.13 15.61 19.28
N TRP A 215 -20.91 16.07 19.54
CA TRP A 215 -20.64 17.18 20.46
C TRP A 215 -21.34 18.49 20.05
N MET A 216 -21.31 18.84 18.76
CA MET A 216 -21.97 20.04 18.23
C MET A 216 -23.49 19.97 18.41
N LEU A 217 -24.11 18.81 18.18
CA LEU A 217 -25.54 18.60 18.37
C LEU A 217 -25.94 18.79 19.83
N GLN A 218 -25.23 18.14 20.76
CA GLN A 218 -25.50 18.25 22.20
C GLN A 218 -25.30 19.68 22.71
N THR A 219 -24.22 20.33 22.27
CA THR A 219 -23.93 21.73 22.62
C THR A 219 -25.00 22.69 22.09
N THR A 220 -25.45 22.50 20.85
CA THR A 220 -26.50 23.33 20.26
C THR A 220 -27.83 23.13 20.98
N ALA A 221 -28.20 21.89 21.30
CA ALA A 221 -29.42 21.59 22.05
C ALA A 221 -29.42 22.23 23.45
N TYR A 222 -28.28 22.19 24.15
CA TYR A 222 -28.11 22.85 25.43
C TYR A 222 -28.29 24.36 25.32
N LEU A 223 -27.60 25.00 24.37
CA LEU A 223 -27.68 26.46 24.20
C LEU A 223 -29.08 26.93 23.82
N THR A 224 -29.78 26.20 22.95
CA THR A 224 -31.18 26.49 22.61
C THR A 224 -32.08 26.39 23.84
N THR A 225 -31.88 25.36 24.66
CA THR A 225 -32.64 25.19 25.91
C THR A 225 -32.39 26.35 26.89
N GLU A 226 -31.13 26.76 27.06
CA GLU A 226 -30.79 27.89 27.93
C GLU A 226 -31.31 29.23 27.38
N SER A 227 -31.28 29.43 26.06
CA SER A 227 -31.88 30.61 25.42
C SER A 227 -33.38 30.69 25.69
N ASN A 228 -34.09 29.59 25.48
CA ASN A 228 -35.53 29.51 25.74
C ASN A 228 -35.86 29.78 27.23
N ARG A 229 -35.06 29.24 28.16
CA ARG A 229 -35.22 29.51 29.60
C ARG A 229 -35.01 30.99 29.91
N TRP A 230 -34.03 31.63 29.27
CA TRP A 230 -33.77 33.05 29.47
C TRP A 230 -34.92 33.92 28.93
N GLU A 231 -35.44 33.62 27.74
CA GLU A 231 -36.60 34.29 27.15
C GLU A 231 -37.86 34.15 28.03
N GLN A 232 -38.12 32.96 28.56
CA GLN A 232 -39.22 32.72 29.50
C GLN A 232 -39.06 33.56 30.77
N ARG A 233 -37.88 33.59 31.38
CA ARG A 233 -37.61 34.42 32.56
C ARG A 233 -37.81 35.91 32.27
N MET A 234 -37.40 36.39 31.09
CA MET A 234 -37.62 37.78 30.68
C MET A 234 -39.12 38.08 30.52
N ALA A 235 -39.87 37.19 29.89
CA ALA A 235 -41.32 37.32 29.74
C ALA A 235 -42.06 37.32 31.10
N ASP A 236 -41.64 36.48 32.04
CA ASP A 236 -42.18 36.43 33.40
C ASP A 236 -41.85 37.70 34.19
N MET A 237 -40.63 38.23 34.06
CA MET A 237 -40.26 39.51 34.66
C MET A 237 -41.08 40.68 34.10
N ASP A 238 -41.35 40.69 32.80
CA ASP A 238 -42.21 41.71 32.18
C ASP A 238 -43.68 41.57 32.59
N ARG A 239 -44.17 40.34 32.78
CA ARG A 239 -45.49 40.08 33.37
C ARG A 239 -45.56 40.63 34.79
N TYR A 240 -44.61 40.27 35.65
CA TYR A 240 -44.53 40.75 37.01
C TYR A 240 -44.50 42.29 37.09
N ARG A 241 -43.72 42.96 36.23
CA ARG A 241 -43.66 44.42 36.15
C ARG A 241 -45.02 45.04 35.78
N ARG A 242 -45.75 44.46 34.83
CA ARG A 242 -47.09 44.93 34.44
C ARG A 242 -48.09 44.76 35.58
N ASP A 243 -48.14 43.58 36.18
CA ASP A 243 -49.08 43.27 37.27
C ASP A 243 -48.82 44.17 38.48
N HIS A 244 -47.55 44.39 38.81
CA HIS A 244 -47.15 45.30 39.88
C HIS A 244 -47.50 46.77 39.56
N ALA A 245 -47.40 47.21 38.30
CA ALA A 245 -47.83 48.56 37.90
C ALA A 245 -49.35 48.74 38.04
N ILE A 246 -50.13 47.74 37.62
CA ILE A 246 -51.60 47.73 37.79
C ILE A 246 -51.96 47.78 39.28
N TRP A 247 -51.29 46.96 40.10
CA TRP A 247 -51.51 46.95 41.54
C TRP A 247 -51.18 48.30 42.18
N ARG A 248 -50.05 48.91 41.82
CA ARG A 248 -49.67 50.25 42.31
C ARG A 248 -50.70 51.31 41.93
N ASP A 249 -51.14 51.32 40.68
CA ASP A 249 -52.14 52.27 40.17
C ASP A 249 -53.50 52.09 40.87
N TRP A 250 -53.94 50.84 41.07
CA TRP A 250 -55.11 50.53 41.90
C TRP A 250 -54.95 51.02 43.33
N THR A 251 -53.79 50.82 43.95
CA THR A 251 -53.52 51.21 45.35
C THR A 251 -53.54 52.73 45.50
N ILE A 252 -53.00 53.48 44.54
CA ILE A 252 -53.04 54.94 44.52
C ILE A 252 -54.48 55.45 44.38
N ARG A 253 -55.25 54.90 43.44
CA ARG A 253 -56.66 55.29 43.24
C ARG A 253 -57.56 55.00 44.44
N ASN A 254 -57.26 53.95 45.20
CA ASN A 254 -58.05 53.51 46.34
C ASN A 254 -57.40 53.88 47.69
N ALA A 255 -56.35 54.70 47.68
CA ALA A 255 -55.73 55.16 48.91
C ALA A 255 -56.71 56.10 49.66
N PRO A 256 -56.98 55.89 50.95
CA PRO A 256 -57.80 56.80 51.73
C PRO A 256 -57.13 58.18 51.79
N ALA A 257 -57.91 59.25 51.71
CA ALA A 257 -57.40 60.61 51.76
C ALA A 257 -56.67 60.86 53.08
N VAL A 258 -55.34 61.00 53.01
CA VAL A 258 -54.53 61.35 54.18
C VAL A 258 -54.65 62.85 54.41
N THR A 259 -55.47 63.25 55.37
CA THR A 259 -55.47 64.63 55.88
C THR A 259 -54.30 64.81 56.84
N ILE A 260 -53.28 65.55 56.41
CA ILE A 260 -52.15 65.93 57.27
C ILE A 260 -52.57 67.19 58.06
N PRO A 261 -52.64 67.13 59.40
CA PRO A 261 -52.93 68.31 60.21
C PRO A 261 -51.78 69.34 60.06
N LYS A 262 -52.13 70.62 59.96
CA LYS A 262 -51.18 71.75 59.93
C LYS A 262 -50.49 71.95 61.27
#